data_AF-M2V3Z9-F1
#
_entry.id   AF-M2V3Z9-F1
#
_cell.length_a   1.000
_cell.length_b   1.000
_cell.length_c   1.000
_cell.angle_alpha   90.00
_cell.angle_beta   90.00
_cell.angle_gamma   90.00
#
_symmetry.space_group_name_H-M   'P 1'
#
loop_
_entity.id
_entity.type
_entity.pdbx_description
1 polymer ?
#
loop_
_entity_poly.entity_id
_entity_poly.type
_entity_poly.pdbx_seq_one_letter_code
_entity_poly.pdbx_strand_id
1 'polypeptide(L)'
;MSRTPVLLLPIDDGPILTSEPVKVVVGSSETTSFLNEAHLRASSNFNKMFDRDWKERATRTVALPEVISRPFSTYAKWLYTGCFYTTEPDDRTYSKEKHLNYDKELL
;
A
#
# COMPACT_ATOMS: atom_id res chain seq x y z
N MET A 1 53.85 16.89 -13.43
CA MET A 1 52.67 16.46 -12.64
C MET A 1 51.42 16.99 -13.34
N SER A 2 50.68 16.14 -14.05
CA SER A 2 49.44 16.53 -14.74
C SER A 2 48.28 16.50 -13.75
N ARG A 3 47.55 17.62 -13.60
CA ARG A 3 46.35 17.68 -12.76
C ARG A 3 45.17 17.15 -13.57
N THR A 4 44.56 16.06 -13.10
CA THR A 4 43.32 15.53 -13.65
C THR A 4 42.21 16.58 -13.50
N PRO A 5 41.51 16.98 -14.58
CA PRO A 5 40.38 17.88 -14.47
C PRO A 5 39.23 17.16 -13.77
N VAL A 6 38.70 17.78 -12.70
CA VAL A 6 37.49 17.32 -12.03
C VAL A 6 36.31 17.62 -12.95
N LEU A 7 35.68 16.57 -13.49
CA LEU A 7 34.44 16.72 -14.25
C LEU A 7 33.31 17.08 -13.28
N LEU A 8 33.01 18.37 -13.15
CA LEU A 8 31.78 18.86 -12.53
C LEU A 8 30.63 18.57 -13.49
N LEU A 9 30.13 17.33 -13.48
CA LEU A 9 28.86 17.05 -14.12
C LEU A 9 27.77 17.84 -13.38
N PRO A 10 26.89 18.56 -14.09
CA PRO A 10 25.74 19.19 -13.45
C PRO A 10 24.97 18.10 -12.70
N ILE A 11 24.75 18.35 -11.40
CA ILE A 11 23.89 17.49 -10.60
C ILE A 11 22.49 17.65 -11.20
N ASP A 12 21.98 16.58 -11.79
CA ASP A 12 20.58 16.48 -12.18
C ASP A 12 19.77 16.32 -10.90
N ASP A 13 19.00 17.36 -10.55
CA ASP A 13 18.09 17.34 -9.39
C ASP A 13 16.96 16.32 -9.55
N GLY A 14 16.85 15.70 -10.73
CA GLY A 14 15.86 14.71 -11.05
C GLY A 14 14.48 15.32 -11.30
N PRO A 15 13.46 14.47 -11.50
CA PRO A 15 12.11 14.94 -11.79
C PRO A 15 11.45 15.58 -10.57
N ILE A 16 10.78 16.71 -10.81
CA ILE A 16 9.97 17.39 -9.79
C ILE A 16 8.78 16.51 -9.40
N LEU A 17 8.57 16.32 -8.10
CA LEU A 17 7.46 15.53 -7.55
C LEU A 17 6.19 16.39 -7.47
N THR A 18 5.34 16.35 -8.50
CA THR A 18 4.10 17.14 -8.57
C THR A 18 2.83 16.35 -8.28
N SER A 19 2.93 15.03 -8.10
CA SER A 19 1.76 14.16 -7.94
C SER A 19 1.13 14.27 -6.55
N GLU A 20 -0.18 14.51 -6.48
CA GLU A 20 -0.93 14.45 -5.22
C GLU A 20 -1.13 13.00 -4.77
N PRO A 21 -1.01 12.70 -3.46
CA PRO A 21 -1.26 11.37 -2.93
C PRO A 21 -2.75 11.01 -3.02
N VAL A 22 -3.02 9.71 -3.04
CA VAL A 22 -4.34 9.09 -2.86
C VAL A 22 -4.47 8.66 -1.41
N LYS A 23 -5.58 9.02 -0.78
CA LYS A 23 -5.95 8.55 0.56
C LYS A 23 -6.54 7.14 0.45
N VAL A 24 -6.02 6.19 1.22
CA VAL A 24 -6.59 4.84 1.34
C VAL A 24 -7.03 4.61 2.78
N VAL A 25 -8.30 4.31 2.98
CA VAL A 25 -8.92 4.05 4.29
C VAL A 25 -9.21 2.56 4.38
N VAL A 26 -8.66 1.90 5.39
CA VAL A 26 -8.66 0.43 5.49
C VAL A 26 -9.26 -0.05 6.80
N GLY A 27 -10.11 -1.06 6.71
CA GLY A 27 -10.70 -1.75 7.85
C GLY A 27 -11.77 -0.93 8.57
N SER A 28 -12.44 -1.58 9.51
CA SER A 28 -13.47 -0.95 10.36
C SER A 28 -12.93 0.13 11.29
N SER A 29 -11.62 0.10 11.58
CA SER A 29 -10.93 1.15 12.35
C SER A 29 -10.52 2.36 11.51
N GLU A 30 -10.88 2.38 10.22
CA GLU A 30 -10.59 3.47 9.28
C GLU A 30 -9.11 3.88 9.23
N THR A 31 -8.21 2.89 9.25
CA THR A 31 -6.78 3.14 9.20
C THR A 31 -6.42 3.83 7.89
N THR A 32 -5.90 5.04 7.97
CA THR A 32 -5.59 5.85 6.78
C THR A 32 -4.12 5.70 6.37
N SER A 33 -3.88 5.53 5.07
CA SER A 33 -2.56 5.56 4.43
C SER A 33 -2.60 6.48 3.20
N PHE A 34 -1.46 7.04 2.83
CA PHE A 34 -1.33 7.88 1.64
C PHE A 34 -0.37 7.23 0.65
N LEU A 35 -0.84 6.95 -0.57
CA LEU A 35 -0.08 6.27 -1.61
C LEU A 35 -0.09 7.07 -2.91
N ASN A 36 0.92 6.86 -3.74
CA ASN A 36 0.95 7.44 -5.08
C ASN A 36 0.05 6.62 -6.01
N GLU A 37 -0.80 7.32 -6.77
CA GLU A 37 -1.73 6.75 -7.74
C GLU A 37 -1.02 5.86 -8.77
N ALA A 38 0.19 6.20 -9.19
CA ALA A 38 0.97 5.39 -10.15
C ALA A 38 1.30 4.00 -9.59
N HIS A 39 1.67 3.92 -8.31
CA HIS A 39 1.97 2.64 -7.64
C HIS A 39 0.70 1.82 -7.41
N LEU A 40 -0.42 2.48 -7.09
CA LEU A 40 -1.71 1.79 -7.00
C LEU A 40 -2.14 1.25 -8.37
N ARG A 41 -2.10 2.05 -9.44
CA ARG A 41 -2.47 1.63 -10.80
C ARG A 41 -1.57 0.53 -11.38
N ALA A 42 -0.31 0.48 -10.97
CA ALA A 42 0.59 -0.63 -11.35
C ALA A 42 0.05 -1.99 -10.86
N SER A 43 -0.83 -1.99 -9.86
CA SER A 43 -1.54 -3.16 -9.40
C SER A 43 -2.85 -3.36 -10.18
N SER A 44 -3.10 -4.61 -10.57
CA SER A 44 -4.30 -5.02 -11.31
C SER A 44 -5.61 -4.70 -10.58
N ASN A 45 -5.58 -4.70 -9.25
CA ASN A 45 -6.77 -4.52 -8.41
C ASN A 45 -7.23 -3.06 -8.36
N PHE A 46 -6.29 -2.10 -8.43
CA PHE A 46 -6.63 -0.67 -8.33
C PHE A 46 -6.65 0.05 -9.68
N ASN A 47 -6.16 -0.56 -10.76
CA ASN A 47 -6.08 0.09 -12.08
C ASN A 47 -7.43 0.68 -12.53
N LYS A 48 -8.51 -0.13 -12.45
CA LYS A 48 -9.87 0.29 -12.85
C LYS A 48 -10.52 1.30 -11.92
N MET A 49 -10.04 1.37 -10.67
CA MET A 49 -10.64 2.22 -9.63
C MET A 49 -10.36 3.71 -9.85
N PHE A 50 -9.39 4.04 -10.70
CA PHE A 50 -9.04 5.42 -11.04
C PHE A 50 -9.39 5.80 -12.49
N ASP A 51 -10.26 5.04 -13.14
CA ASP A 51 -10.82 5.41 -14.45
C ASP A 51 -11.82 6.56 -14.31
N ARG A 52 -12.11 7.26 -15.42
CA ARG A 52 -12.73 8.61 -15.43
C ARG A 52 -14.07 8.71 -14.70
N ASP A 53 -14.81 7.61 -14.60
CA ASP A 53 -16.19 7.60 -14.11
C ASP A 53 -16.34 7.14 -12.65
N TRP A 54 -15.23 6.86 -11.96
CA TRP A 54 -15.24 6.33 -10.59
C TRP A 54 -15.10 7.44 -9.54
N LYS A 55 -15.88 7.33 -8.45
CA LYS A 55 -15.96 8.32 -7.37
C LYS A 55 -14.60 8.57 -6.72
N GLU A 56 -13.79 7.53 -6.64
CA GLU A 56 -12.46 7.48 -6.05
C GLU A 56 -11.46 8.39 -6.78
N ARG A 57 -11.63 8.59 -8.09
CA ARG A 57 -10.83 9.55 -8.86
C ARG A 57 -11.16 10.99 -8.48
N ALA A 58 -12.45 11.28 -8.28
CA ALA A 58 -12.90 12.62 -7.91
C ALA A 58 -12.54 12.98 -6.47
N THR A 59 -12.63 12.02 -5.54
CA THR A 59 -12.33 12.24 -4.11
C THR A 59 -10.87 11.98 -3.73
N ARG A 60 -10.07 11.43 -4.66
CA ARG A 60 -8.74 10.87 -4.40
C ARG A 60 -8.71 9.98 -3.15
N THR A 61 -9.82 9.28 -2.88
CA THR A 61 -9.99 8.47 -1.66
C THR A 61 -10.53 7.10 -2.04
N VAL A 62 -9.82 6.06 -1.61
CA VAL A 62 -10.20 4.66 -1.75
C VAL A 62 -10.55 4.11 -0.37
N ALA A 63 -11.75 3.55 -0.22
CA ALA A 63 -12.19 2.92 1.03
C ALA A 63 -12.24 1.40 0.84
N LEU A 64 -11.59 0.67 1.76
CA LEU A 64 -11.47 -0.78 1.79
C LEU A 64 -11.89 -1.30 3.19
N PRO A 65 -13.18 -1.19 3.55
CA PRO A 65 -13.66 -1.54 4.89
C PRO A 65 -13.48 -3.03 5.23
N GLU A 66 -13.47 -3.91 4.23
CA GLU A 66 -13.29 -5.35 4.37
C GLU A 66 -11.82 -5.78 4.52
N VAL A 67 -10.87 -4.89 4.23
CA VAL A 67 -9.45 -5.20 4.26
C VAL A 67 -8.88 -4.93 5.64
N ILE A 68 -8.06 -5.86 6.15
CA ILE A 68 -7.36 -5.69 7.42
C ILE A 68 -6.16 -4.75 7.21
N SER A 69 -6.00 -3.75 8.09
CA SER A 69 -4.98 -2.70 7.97
C SER A 69 -3.55 -3.21 7.91
N ARG A 70 -3.22 -4.27 8.68
CA ARG A 70 -1.84 -4.79 8.75
C ARG A 70 -1.40 -5.47 7.43
N PRO A 71 -2.14 -6.45 6.88
CA PRO A 71 -1.86 -6.98 5.54
C PRO A 71 -1.78 -5.90 4.46
N PHE A 72 -2.67 -4.91 4.48
CA PHE A 72 -2.62 -3.80 3.53
C PHE A 72 -1.32 -2.99 3.65
N SER A 73 -0.86 -2.70 4.87
CA SER A 73 0.41 -2.00 5.08
C SER A 73 1.61 -2.76 4.49
N THR A 74 1.65 -4.09 4.64
CA THR A 74 2.68 -4.93 4.01
C THR A 74 2.60 -4.86 2.49
N TYR A 75 1.38 -4.96 1.93
CA TYR A 75 1.14 -4.84 0.50
C TYR A 75 1.56 -3.48 -0.05
N ALA A 76 1.21 -2.40 0.63
CA ALA A 76 1.59 -1.04 0.28
C ALA A 76 3.11 -0.87 0.22
N LYS A 77 3.84 -1.40 1.21
CA LYS A 77 5.31 -1.38 1.20
C LYS A 77 5.88 -2.15 0.00
N TRP A 78 5.31 -3.32 -0.29
CA TRP A 78 5.71 -4.12 -1.46
C TRP A 78 5.48 -3.39 -2.78
N LEU A 79 4.39 -2.64 -2.94
CA LEU A 79 4.15 -1.82 -4.14
C LEU A 79 5.27 -0.81 -4.39
N TYR A 80 5.83 -0.22 -3.33
CA TYR A 80 6.86 0.81 -3.44
C TYR A 80 8.28 0.24 -3.62
N THR A 81 8.60 -0.86 -2.93
CA THR A 81 9.98 -1.35 -2.89
C THR A 81 10.21 -2.59 -3.74
N GLY A 82 9.14 -3.27 -4.18
CA GLY A 82 9.21 -4.62 -4.74
C GLY A 82 9.60 -5.70 -3.72
N CYS A 83 9.86 -5.32 -2.46
CA CYS A 83 10.25 -6.25 -1.39
C CYS A 83 9.05 -6.59 -0.51
N PHE A 84 8.86 -7.88 -0.26
CA PHE A 84 7.78 -8.34 0.62
C PHE A 84 8.28 -8.47 2.06
N TYR A 85 7.71 -7.67 2.97
CA TYR A 85 8.11 -7.66 4.38
C TYR A 85 7.22 -8.60 5.19
N THR A 86 7.72 -9.80 5.47
CA THR A 86 7.13 -10.68 6.46
C THR A 86 7.59 -10.26 7.85
N THR A 87 6.67 -9.92 8.72
CA THR A 87 6.95 -10.03 10.15
C THR A 87 6.99 -11.52 10.45
N GLU A 88 8.16 -12.06 10.78
CA GLU A 88 8.26 -13.45 11.25
C GLU A 88 7.16 -13.70 12.30
N PRO A 89 6.42 -14.81 12.22
CA PRO A 89 5.70 -15.28 13.39
C PRO A 89 6.77 -15.64 14.43
N ASP A 90 6.69 -15.06 15.63
CA ASP A 90 7.07 -15.87 16.80
C ASP A 90 6.22 -17.14 16.69
N ASP A 91 6.86 -18.30 16.61
CA ASP A 91 6.30 -19.65 16.40
C ASP A 91 5.29 -20.07 17.49
N ARG A 92 4.70 -19.15 18.25
CA ARG A 92 4.00 -19.39 19.50
C ARG A 92 2.54 -18.98 19.59
N THR A 93 1.87 -18.46 18.54
CA THR A 93 0.48 -17.98 18.76
C THR A 93 -0.50 -18.14 17.60
N TYR A 94 -0.39 -19.18 16.79
CA TYR A 94 -1.58 -19.78 16.18
C TYR A 94 -2.17 -20.84 17.14
N SER A 95 -2.89 -20.38 18.17
CA SER A 95 -3.84 -21.28 18.84
C SER A 95 -4.96 -21.58 17.84
N LYS A 96 -5.08 -22.86 17.48
CA LYS A 96 -6.13 -23.42 16.62
C LYS A 96 -7.54 -23.40 17.25
N GLU A 97 -7.75 -22.76 18.41
CA GLU A 97 -8.92 -23.04 19.25
C GLU A 97 -10.09 -22.05 19.16
N LYS A 98 -10.20 -21.19 18.12
CA LYS A 98 -11.36 -20.26 18.02
C LYS A 98 -12.31 -20.46 16.82
N HIS A 99 -12.31 -21.62 16.19
CA HIS A 99 -13.24 -21.95 15.09
C HIS A 99 -14.16 -23.15 15.34
N LEU A 100 -14.69 -23.31 16.56
CA LEU A 100 -15.86 -24.18 16.80
C LEU A 100 -16.74 -23.62 17.90
N ASN A 101 -17.47 -22.54 17.63
CA ASN A 101 -18.77 -22.35 18.29
C ASN A 101 -19.65 -21.36 17.52
N TYR A 102 -20.23 -21.79 16.39
CA TYR A 102 -21.36 -21.08 15.76
C TYR A 102 -22.45 -22.00 15.20
N ASP A 103 -22.48 -23.29 15.59
CA ASP A 103 -23.50 -24.25 15.14
C ASP A 103 -24.18 -25.03 16.28
N LYS A 104 -24.46 -24.40 17.44
CA LYS A 104 -25.22 -25.04 18.53
C LYS A 104 -26.26 -24.17 19.26
N GLU A 105 -26.88 -23.20 18.58
CA GLU A 105 -28.15 -22.61 19.06
C GLU A 105 -29.21 -22.51 17.96
N LEU A 106 -29.47 -23.62 17.29
CA LEU A 106 -30.71 -23.81 16.53
C LEU A 106 -31.04 -25.31 16.48
N LEU A 107 -31.61 -25.79 17.58
CA LEU A 107 -32.65 -26.83 17.69
C LEU A 107 -33.01 -27.06 19.16
#